data_AF-A0A1Q8VYN8-F1
#
_entry.id   AF-A0A1Q8VYN8-F1
#
_cell.length_a   1.000
_cell.length_b   1.000
_cell.length_c   1.000
_cell.angle_alpha   90.00
_cell.angle_beta   90.00
_cell.angle_gamma   90.00
#
_symmetry.space_group_name_H-M   'P 1'
#
loop_
_entity.id
_entity.type
_entity.pdbx_description
1 polymer ?
#
loop_
_entity_poly.entity_id
_entity_poly.type
_entity_poly.pdbx_seq_one_letter_code
_entity_poly.pdbx_strand_id
1 'polypeptide(L)'
;MTQPPRDSAASTSASPRAPRRLKYVEAVLCIGFTLAFLVWTYLSAPGPLAPCATQHSPAIDALLPTPDAQLRSAAGQLAEALATFTHPILILGLIAAGVAYAYTARMRRLSVSLAIAAAGIPTQYLIALYLAHPNPGHAFSDSIAAFEYSYPNAHITAMTLASWVLVTLARAHHRSAMVAAGTVLGYAAVAVTAVSQWYMGLASLSDLIGGFLLGAAFANLALWVGGIDAILTSWVNRRLSRTSSEKRAAVIYNPTKFDDLSLLRRRVAAEVRAAGWLPTVWLETTPDDPGRSMARRALEASVDLVMVAGGDGTVRAVSSELAGTEMPMALIPSGTGNLLARNLSIPLDTDAAIRLALHGRLKPIDMVTCVFDDGQERFVVMAGMGLDAQIMESTDSGLKKVIRSGAYAVAAVQNAVPDPFTATVTLDDAPPVRRQMVMALMGNVGTITAGMTLFPRATPSDGLVDLLLASPGKVVDWARLGAQILTGQEMEGFTLTRARKVLIEANRPVPFELDGDTAGSTRTLRAEVEDGALHVVVPR
;
A
#
# COMPACT_ATOMS: atom_id res chain seq x y z
N MET A 1 -14.60 56.08 41.09
CA MET A 1 -14.74 54.72 41.67
C MET A 1 -16.04 54.14 41.17
N THR A 2 -16.00 53.11 40.31
CA THR A 2 -16.92 51.95 40.28
C THR A 2 -16.61 51.13 39.02
N GLN A 3 -16.03 49.95 39.23
CA GLN A 3 -15.82 48.88 38.24
C GLN A 3 -17.17 48.32 37.75
N PRO A 4 -17.23 47.74 36.54
CA PRO A 4 -18.26 46.76 36.19
C PRO A 4 -17.78 45.32 36.54
N PRO A 5 -18.71 44.37 36.73
CA PRO A 5 -18.40 43.05 37.26
C PRO A 5 -17.81 42.10 36.21
N ARG A 6 -16.86 41.28 36.66
CA ARG A 6 -16.54 39.97 36.08
C ARG A 6 -17.65 39.00 36.47
N ASP A 7 -18.12 38.18 35.52
CA ASP A 7 -17.77 36.75 35.58
C ASP A 7 -18.20 36.01 34.31
N SER A 8 -17.20 35.34 33.76
CA SER A 8 -17.19 34.49 32.58
C SER A 8 -17.77 33.12 32.90
N ALA A 9 -18.86 32.74 32.24
CA ALA A 9 -19.25 31.35 32.12
C ALA A 9 -18.32 30.66 31.10
N ALA A 10 -17.24 30.06 31.62
CA ALA A 10 -16.39 29.16 30.85
C ALA A 10 -17.16 27.86 30.54
N SER A 11 -17.68 27.74 29.32
CA SER A 11 -18.11 26.45 28.78
C SER A 11 -16.86 25.61 28.47
N THR A 12 -16.48 24.72 29.38
CA THR A 12 -15.51 23.68 29.12
C THR A 12 -16.07 22.73 28.06
N SER A 13 -15.70 22.94 26.79
CA SER A 13 -15.87 21.95 25.74
C SER A 13 -14.90 20.81 25.99
N ALA A 14 -15.41 19.73 26.58
CA ALA A 14 -14.69 18.48 26.68
C ALA A 14 -14.30 18.05 25.25
N SER A 15 -12.99 17.91 25.00
CA SER A 15 -12.49 17.37 23.75
C SER A 15 -13.09 15.97 23.51
N PRO A 16 -13.63 15.66 22.32
CA PRO A 16 -14.11 14.31 22.05
C PRO A 16 -12.91 13.37 22.10
N ARG A 17 -12.85 12.51 23.11
CA ARG A 17 -11.85 11.43 23.20
C ARG A 17 -11.89 10.66 21.89
N ALA A 18 -10.76 10.68 21.17
CA ALA A 18 -10.59 9.89 19.95
C ALA A 18 -11.02 8.44 20.21
N PRO A 19 -11.81 7.81 19.32
CA PRO A 19 -12.23 6.43 19.52
C PRO A 19 -10.97 5.55 19.58
N ARG A 20 -10.84 4.79 20.69
CA ARG A 20 -9.79 3.79 20.85
C ARG A 20 -9.93 2.76 19.73
N ARG A 21 -9.21 2.94 18.62
CA ARG A 21 -9.00 1.87 17.62
C ARG A 21 -8.47 0.67 18.39
N LEU A 22 -9.19 -0.46 18.41
CA LEU A 22 -8.69 -1.69 19.00
C LEU A 22 -7.54 -2.21 18.12
N LYS A 23 -6.32 -1.73 18.38
CA LYS A 23 -5.08 -2.16 17.70
C LYS A 23 -4.67 -3.61 18.05
N TYR A 24 -5.46 -4.32 18.85
CA TYR A 24 -5.08 -5.60 19.49
C TYR A 24 -6.20 -6.65 19.47
N VAL A 25 -7.23 -6.54 18.63
CA VAL A 25 -8.32 -7.54 18.61
C VAL A 25 -7.78 -8.93 18.29
N GLU A 26 -6.86 -9.02 17.33
CA GLU A 26 -6.25 -10.26 16.86
C GLU A 26 -5.39 -10.89 17.97
N ALA A 27 -4.66 -10.07 18.72
CA ALA A 27 -3.91 -10.51 19.89
C ALA A 27 -4.84 -11.05 20.98
N VAL A 28 -5.95 -10.35 21.25
CA VAL A 28 -6.95 -10.77 22.24
C VAL A 28 -7.64 -12.07 21.81
N LEU A 29 -8.00 -12.21 20.53
CA LEU A 29 -8.59 -13.44 20.00
C LEU A 29 -7.59 -14.60 20.01
N CYS A 30 -6.33 -14.36 19.64
CA CYS A 30 -5.26 -15.35 19.74
C CYS A 30 -5.10 -15.84 21.18
N ILE A 31 -5.01 -14.93 22.15
CA ILE A 31 -4.94 -15.28 23.57
C ILE A 31 -6.19 -16.04 24.02
N GLY A 32 -7.38 -15.57 23.63
CA GLY A 32 -8.66 -16.21 23.96
C GLY A 32 -8.77 -17.63 23.44
N PHE A 33 -8.46 -17.88 22.17
CA PHE A 33 -8.47 -19.22 21.58
C PHE A 33 -7.38 -20.11 22.17
N THR A 34 -6.20 -19.57 22.50
CA THR A 34 -5.13 -20.32 23.16
C THR A 34 -5.56 -20.77 24.55
N LEU A 35 -6.13 -19.87 25.35
CA LEU A 35 -6.64 -20.20 26.68
C LEU A 35 -7.81 -21.19 26.60
N ALA A 36 -8.74 -20.99 25.67
CA ALA A 36 -9.84 -21.92 25.43
C ALA A 36 -9.32 -23.32 25.05
N PHE A 37 -8.32 -23.40 24.17
CA PHE A 37 -7.67 -24.66 23.81
C PHE A 37 -7.02 -25.36 25.01
N LEU A 38 -6.30 -24.62 25.86
CA LEU A 38 -5.65 -25.18 27.05
C LEU A 38 -6.67 -25.70 28.07
N VAL A 39 -7.71 -24.92 28.35
CA VAL A 39 -8.81 -25.33 29.25
C VAL A 39 -9.55 -26.53 28.67
N TRP A 40 -9.87 -26.51 27.38
CA TRP A 40 -10.53 -27.63 26.71
C TRP A 40 -9.69 -28.90 26.76
N THR A 41 -8.39 -28.79 26.47
CA THR A 41 -7.45 -29.91 26.54
C THR A 41 -7.39 -30.51 27.93
N TYR A 42 -7.34 -29.68 28.97
CA TYR A 42 -7.36 -30.15 30.35
C TYR A 42 -8.64 -30.94 30.70
N LEU A 43 -9.78 -30.53 30.16
CA LEU A 43 -11.08 -31.16 30.41
C LEU A 43 -11.33 -32.41 29.56
N SER A 44 -10.77 -32.47 28.35
CA SER A 44 -11.09 -33.51 27.35
C SER A 44 -10.03 -34.59 27.20
N ALA A 45 -8.75 -34.24 27.35
CA ALA A 45 -7.62 -35.15 27.18
C ALA A 45 -6.59 -34.90 28.29
N PRO A 46 -6.90 -35.27 29.54
CA PRO A 46 -5.95 -35.10 30.65
C PRO A 46 -4.68 -35.91 30.33
N GLY A 47 -3.53 -35.23 30.36
CA GLY A 47 -2.26 -35.77 29.87
C GLY A 47 -1.76 -37.03 30.60
N PRO A 48 -0.63 -37.61 30.17
CA PRO A 48 -0.16 -38.94 30.59
C PRO A 48 0.15 -39.11 32.09
N LEU A 49 0.11 -38.02 32.87
CA LEU A 49 0.31 -38.02 34.32
C LEU A 49 -1.01 -38.05 35.12
N ALA A 50 -2.16 -38.01 34.45
CA ALA A 50 -3.46 -38.12 35.11
C ALA A 50 -3.73 -39.58 35.53
N PRO A 51 -4.22 -39.84 36.75
CA PRO A 51 -4.55 -41.20 37.19
C PRO A 51 -5.54 -41.87 36.23
N CYS A 52 -5.34 -43.14 35.89
CA CYS A 52 -6.22 -43.88 34.95
C CYS A 52 -7.72 -43.84 35.34
N ALA A 53 -8.04 -43.66 36.63
CA ALA A 53 -9.41 -43.50 37.12
C ALA A 53 -10.11 -42.20 36.67
N THR A 54 -9.37 -41.23 36.11
CA THR A 54 -9.89 -39.96 35.58
C THR A 54 -9.97 -39.89 34.05
N GLN A 55 -9.55 -40.95 33.34
CA GLN A 55 -9.69 -41.07 31.88
C GLN A 55 -11.11 -41.51 31.48
N HIS A 56 -12.12 -40.78 31.95
CA HIS A 56 -13.48 -40.94 31.41
C HIS A 56 -13.59 -40.08 30.15
N SER A 57 -14.17 -40.64 29.08
CA SER A 57 -14.53 -39.83 27.90
C SER A 57 -15.34 -38.62 28.36
N PRO A 58 -15.02 -37.40 27.92
CA PRO A 58 -15.70 -36.21 28.40
C PRO A 58 -17.19 -36.33 28.10
N ALA A 59 -18.04 -35.87 29.04
CA ALA A 59 -19.50 -36.04 28.96
C ALA A 59 -20.12 -35.50 27.65
N ILE A 60 -19.42 -34.60 26.97
CA ILE A 60 -19.82 -34.07 25.66
C ILE A 60 -19.80 -35.14 24.55
N ASP A 61 -18.91 -36.13 24.63
CA ASP A 61 -18.81 -37.19 23.62
C ASP A 61 -20.02 -38.14 23.70
N ALA A 62 -20.65 -38.25 24.87
CA ALA A 62 -21.91 -38.97 25.03
C ALA A 62 -23.09 -38.27 24.33
N LEU A 63 -23.01 -36.97 24.04
CA LEU A 63 -24.06 -36.26 23.29
C LEU A 63 -24.05 -36.63 21.80
N LEU A 64 -22.91 -37.06 21.27
CA LEU A 64 -22.76 -37.43 19.87
C LEU A 64 -21.76 -38.60 19.71
N PRO A 65 -22.18 -39.84 20.07
CA PRO A 65 -21.32 -41.01 19.97
C PRO A 65 -20.89 -41.27 18.52
N THR A 66 -19.72 -41.90 18.35
CA THR A 66 -19.21 -42.26 17.03
C THR A 66 -20.07 -43.37 16.42
N PRO A 67 -20.49 -43.23 15.15
CA PRO A 67 -21.29 -44.24 14.47
C PRO A 67 -20.44 -45.44 14.05
N ASP A 68 -21.05 -46.63 14.00
CA ASP A 68 -20.42 -47.83 13.48
C ASP A 68 -20.58 -47.87 11.94
N ALA A 69 -19.73 -47.12 11.24
CA ALA A 69 -19.83 -46.91 9.81
C ALA A 69 -19.26 -48.07 8.99
N GLN A 70 -19.97 -48.46 7.92
CA GLN A 70 -19.53 -49.51 7.01
C GLN A 70 -18.56 -48.98 5.95
N LEU A 71 -17.32 -49.49 5.97
CA LEU A 71 -16.23 -49.16 5.04
C LEU A 71 -16.66 -49.18 3.56
N ARG A 72 -17.39 -50.23 3.14
CA ARG A 72 -17.77 -50.44 1.72
C ARG A 72 -19.05 -49.72 1.29
N SER A 73 -19.72 -49.01 2.19
CA SER A 73 -20.89 -48.20 1.83
C SER A 73 -20.47 -47.00 0.98
N ALA A 74 -21.38 -46.49 0.13
CA ALA A 74 -21.11 -45.28 -0.66
C ALA A 74 -20.74 -44.07 0.22
N ALA A 75 -21.40 -43.93 1.37
CA ALA A 75 -21.10 -42.89 2.35
C ALA A 75 -19.72 -43.08 3.00
N GLY A 76 -19.33 -44.32 3.33
CA GLY A 76 -18.01 -44.65 3.87
C GLY A 76 -16.88 -44.32 2.91
N GLN A 77 -17.02 -44.72 1.64
CA GLN A 77 -16.03 -44.42 0.60
C GLN A 77 -15.91 -42.91 0.32
N LEU A 78 -17.04 -42.17 0.34
CA LEU A 78 -17.03 -40.72 0.19
C LEU A 78 -16.33 -40.04 1.38
N ALA A 79 -16.61 -40.48 2.60
CA ALA A 79 -15.97 -39.95 3.81
C ALA A 79 -14.46 -40.18 3.77
N GLU A 80 -14.01 -41.38 3.42
CA GLU A 80 -12.60 -41.72 3.27
C GLU A 80 -11.90 -40.91 2.17
N ALA A 81 -12.55 -40.72 1.02
CA ALA A 81 -12.02 -39.88 -0.06
C ALA A 81 -11.89 -38.41 0.39
N LEU A 82 -12.88 -37.87 1.09
CA LEU A 82 -12.84 -36.52 1.67
C LEU A 82 -11.75 -36.39 2.73
N ALA A 83 -11.58 -37.40 3.59
CA ALA A 83 -10.53 -37.43 4.60
C ALA A 83 -9.14 -37.44 3.96
N THR A 84 -8.96 -38.20 2.89
CA THR A 84 -7.73 -38.22 2.09
C THR A 84 -7.45 -36.86 1.44
N PHE A 85 -8.46 -36.20 0.87
CA PHE A 85 -8.30 -34.87 0.26
C PHE A 85 -7.95 -33.78 1.29
N THR A 86 -8.45 -33.94 2.51
CA THR A 86 -8.22 -33.01 3.62
C THR A 86 -7.09 -33.46 4.55
N HIS A 87 -6.21 -34.33 4.05
CA HIS A 87 -5.11 -34.88 4.83
C HIS A 87 -4.12 -33.77 5.26
N PRO A 88 -3.72 -33.73 6.55
CA PRO A 88 -2.89 -32.64 7.09
C PRO A 88 -1.58 -32.38 6.32
N ILE A 89 -0.92 -33.43 5.82
CA ILE A 89 0.31 -33.31 5.02
C ILE A 89 0.05 -32.61 3.67
N LEU A 90 -1.08 -32.92 2.99
CA LEU A 90 -1.43 -32.27 1.73
C LEU A 90 -1.71 -30.78 1.97
N ILE A 91 -2.47 -30.48 3.02
CA ILE A 91 -2.77 -29.11 3.42
C ILE A 91 -1.51 -28.34 3.78
N LEU A 92 -0.59 -28.95 4.54
CA LEU A 92 0.70 -28.34 4.86
C LEU A 92 1.50 -28.03 3.59
N GLY A 93 1.53 -28.95 2.62
CA GLY A 93 2.15 -28.74 1.31
C GLY A 93 1.55 -27.56 0.55
N LEU A 94 0.21 -27.42 0.55
CA LEU A 94 -0.49 -26.29 -0.08
C LEU A 94 -0.14 -24.96 0.60
N ILE A 95 -0.15 -24.91 1.93
CA ILE A 95 0.21 -23.70 2.68
C ILE A 95 1.69 -23.35 2.44
N ALA A 96 2.60 -24.34 2.44
CA ALA A 96 4.02 -24.15 2.17
C ALA A 96 4.29 -23.63 0.74
N ALA A 97 3.55 -24.12 -0.26
CA ALA A 97 3.58 -23.57 -1.61
C ALA A 97 3.12 -22.10 -1.62
N GLY A 98 2.08 -21.77 -0.84
CA GLY A 98 1.64 -20.39 -0.61
C GLY A 98 2.71 -19.51 0.05
N VAL A 99 3.46 -20.03 1.02
CA VAL A 99 4.60 -19.34 1.66
C VAL A 99 5.68 -19.03 0.62
N ALA A 100 6.06 -20.03 -0.19
CA ALA A 100 7.08 -19.89 -1.22
C ALA A 100 6.66 -18.87 -2.29
N TYR A 101 5.41 -18.93 -2.76
CA TYR A 101 4.83 -17.96 -3.67
C TYR A 101 4.83 -16.54 -3.08
N ALA A 102 4.37 -16.38 -1.84
CA ALA A 102 4.35 -15.07 -1.18
C ALA A 102 5.75 -14.49 -1.00
N TYR A 103 6.74 -15.36 -0.74
CA TYR A 103 8.14 -14.96 -0.62
C TYR A 103 8.72 -14.49 -1.97
N THR A 104 8.55 -15.27 -3.04
CA THR A 104 9.06 -14.94 -4.38
C THR A 104 8.36 -13.71 -4.97
N ALA A 105 7.08 -13.52 -4.66
CA ALA A 105 6.31 -12.33 -5.01
C ALA A 105 6.62 -11.08 -4.14
N ARG A 106 7.66 -11.12 -3.30
CA ARG A 106 8.09 -10.03 -2.40
C ARG A 106 7.02 -9.59 -1.37
N MET A 107 6.02 -10.42 -1.09
CA MET A 107 4.98 -10.18 -0.08
C MET A 107 5.43 -10.65 1.31
N ARG A 108 6.45 -9.99 1.88
CA ARG A 108 7.14 -10.45 3.10
C ARG A 108 6.22 -10.68 4.30
N ARG A 109 5.28 -9.77 4.57
CA ARG A 109 4.34 -9.89 5.71
C ARG A 109 3.37 -11.07 5.55
N LEU A 110 2.87 -11.29 4.34
CA LEU A 110 2.01 -12.42 4.02
C LEU A 110 2.78 -13.74 4.15
N SER A 111 4.02 -13.79 3.64
CA SER A 111 4.88 -14.97 3.75
C SER A 111 5.12 -15.38 5.22
N VAL A 112 5.43 -14.41 6.09
CA VAL A 112 5.58 -14.66 7.55
C VAL A 112 4.27 -15.17 8.17
N SER A 113 3.15 -14.54 7.82
CA SER A 113 1.82 -14.94 8.31
C SER A 113 1.47 -16.39 7.92
N LEU A 114 1.67 -16.75 6.65
CA LEU A 114 1.44 -18.11 6.15
C LEU A 114 2.38 -19.13 6.79
N ALA A 115 3.64 -18.76 7.07
CA ALA A 115 4.60 -19.64 7.73
C ALA A 115 4.20 -19.93 9.19
N ILE A 116 3.68 -18.93 9.90
CA ILE A 116 3.13 -19.12 11.26
C ILE A 116 1.92 -20.04 11.22
N ALA A 117 1.00 -19.84 10.27
CA ALA A 117 -0.14 -20.74 10.10
C ALA A 117 0.32 -22.18 9.79
N ALA A 118 1.29 -22.35 8.89
CA ALA A 118 1.85 -23.67 8.55
C ALA A 118 2.44 -24.38 9.77
N ALA A 119 3.07 -23.66 10.70
CA ALA A 119 3.65 -24.21 11.94
C ALA A 119 2.61 -24.78 12.90
N GLY A 120 1.32 -24.44 12.76
CA GLY A 120 0.25 -25.02 13.57
C GLY A 120 0.07 -26.52 13.38
N ILE A 121 0.30 -27.04 12.16
CA ILE A 121 0.16 -28.48 11.84
C ILE A 121 1.23 -29.35 12.54
N PRO A 122 2.55 -29.08 12.41
CA PRO A 122 3.54 -29.85 13.16
C PRO A 122 3.41 -29.65 14.67
N THR A 123 2.98 -28.47 15.14
CA THR A 123 2.71 -28.24 16.57
C THR A 123 1.58 -29.14 17.07
N GLN A 124 0.48 -29.27 16.30
CA GLN A 124 -0.59 -30.20 16.63
C GLN A 124 -0.08 -31.63 16.75
N TYR A 125 0.74 -32.08 15.81
CA TYR A 125 1.31 -33.42 15.83
C TYR A 125 2.15 -33.67 17.10
N LEU A 126 2.99 -32.71 17.49
CA LEU A 126 3.76 -32.78 18.74
C LEU A 126 2.86 -32.82 19.99
N ILE A 127 1.76 -32.06 20.01
CA ILE A 127 0.79 -32.10 21.11
C ILE A 127 0.11 -33.47 21.18
N ALA A 128 -0.31 -34.02 20.03
CA ALA A 128 -0.96 -35.33 19.97
C ALA A 128 -0.02 -36.45 20.46
N LEU A 129 1.26 -36.43 20.07
CA LEU A 129 2.28 -37.35 20.58
C LEU A 129 2.47 -37.24 22.09
N TYR A 130 2.40 -36.03 22.64
CA TYR A 130 2.58 -35.79 24.06
C TYR A 130 1.37 -36.26 24.90
N LEU A 131 0.15 -35.99 24.43
CA LEU A 131 -1.07 -36.37 25.14
C LEU A 131 -1.40 -37.85 24.97
N ALA A 132 -0.95 -38.46 23.87
CA ALA A 132 -1.13 -39.86 23.54
C ALA A 132 -2.60 -40.33 23.66
N HIS A 133 -3.55 -39.47 23.29
CA HIS A 133 -4.98 -39.77 23.38
C HIS A 133 -5.37 -40.70 22.23
N PRO A 134 -5.72 -41.97 22.50
CA PRO A 134 -5.93 -42.96 21.46
C PRO A 134 -7.19 -42.64 20.65
N ASN A 135 -7.18 -42.96 19.36
CA ASN A 135 -8.39 -42.85 18.57
C ASN A 135 -9.47 -43.85 19.04
N PRO A 136 -10.77 -43.58 18.76
CA PRO A 136 -11.87 -44.45 19.20
C PRO A 136 -11.86 -45.86 18.58
N GLY A 137 -11.04 -46.11 17.55
CA GLY A 137 -10.84 -47.43 16.90
C GLY A 137 -12.08 -47.95 16.16
N HIS A 138 -12.09 -47.87 14.82
CA HIS A 138 -13.23 -48.29 13.99
C HIS A 138 -12.80 -48.91 12.64
N ALA A 139 -13.78 -49.28 11.81
CA ALA A 139 -13.63 -49.93 10.51
C ALA A 139 -12.71 -49.23 9.49
N PHE A 140 -12.24 -48.01 9.78
CA PHE A 140 -11.35 -47.19 8.96
C PHE A 140 -9.95 -47.01 9.57
N SER A 141 -9.56 -47.80 10.58
CA SER A 141 -8.23 -47.73 11.21
C SER A 141 -7.06 -47.87 10.24
N ASP A 142 -7.28 -48.59 9.14
CA ASP A 142 -6.26 -48.88 8.13
C ASP A 142 -6.21 -47.80 7.03
N SER A 143 -7.07 -46.78 7.13
CA SER A 143 -7.10 -45.67 6.18
C SER A 143 -5.87 -44.81 6.33
N ILE A 144 -5.34 -44.27 5.21
CA ILE A 144 -4.22 -43.32 5.25
C ILE A 144 -4.57 -42.03 6.02
N ALA A 145 -5.86 -41.74 6.17
CA ALA A 145 -6.36 -40.61 6.96
C ALA A 145 -6.49 -40.91 8.45
N ALA A 146 -6.27 -42.15 8.89
CA ALA A 146 -6.29 -42.50 10.30
C ALA A 146 -4.94 -42.17 10.95
N PHE A 147 -4.98 -41.42 12.05
CA PHE A 147 -3.83 -41.19 12.91
C PHE A 147 -3.95 -41.99 14.19
N GLU A 148 -2.81 -42.38 14.77
CA GLU A 148 -2.74 -43.13 16.03
C GLU A 148 -3.42 -42.39 17.19
N TYR A 149 -3.27 -41.06 17.22
CA TYR A 149 -3.85 -40.19 18.24
C TYR A 149 -4.92 -39.26 17.65
N SER A 150 -6.09 -39.20 18.28
CA SER A 150 -7.23 -38.40 17.78
C SER A 150 -7.28 -36.97 18.33
N TYR A 151 -6.65 -36.71 19.48
CA TYR A 151 -6.68 -35.39 20.13
C TYR A 151 -5.33 -34.65 20.06
N PRO A 152 -5.31 -33.34 19.72
CA PRO A 152 -6.35 -32.60 19.01
C PRO A 152 -6.47 -33.12 17.56
N ASN A 153 -7.65 -33.11 16.95
CA ASN A 153 -7.80 -33.70 15.62
C ASN A 153 -6.97 -32.96 14.55
N ALA A 154 -6.13 -33.73 13.85
CA ALA A 154 -5.19 -33.20 12.86
C ALA A 154 -5.88 -32.63 11.62
N HIS A 155 -6.91 -33.31 11.10
CA HIS A 155 -7.67 -32.87 9.92
C HIS A 155 -8.38 -31.54 10.18
N ILE A 156 -9.04 -31.40 11.34
CA ILE A 156 -9.71 -30.14 11.71
C ILE A 156 -8.72 -29.01 11.89
N THR A 157 -7.58 -29.26 12.55
CA THR A 157 -6.55 -28.25 12.71
C THR A 157 -6.06 -27.76 11.35
N ALA A 158 -5.69 -28.69 10.46
CA ALA A 158 -5.21 -28.38 9.12
C ALA A 158 -6.27 -27.63 8.29
N MET A 159 -7.52 -28.08 8.27
CA MET A 159 -8.58 -27.44 7.49
C MET A 159 -9.00 -26.08 8.03
N THR A 160 -8.93 -25.87 9.35
CA THR A 160 -9.14 -24.56 9.96
C THR A 160 -8.08 -23.57 9.49
N LEU A 161 -6.81 -24.01 9.46
CA LEU A 161 -5.69 -23.21 8.95
C LEU A 161 -5.82 -22.97 7.43
N ALA A 162 -6.15 -23.99 6.64
CA ALA A 162 -6.33 -23.89 5.19
C ALA A 162 -7.45 -22.91 4.80
N SER A 163 -8.59 -23.02 5.48
CA SER A 163 -9.74 -22.14 5.29
C SER A 163 -9.37 -20.68 5.58
N TRP A 164 -8.59 -20.47 6.64
CA TRP A 164 -8.08 -19.15 6.97
C TRP A 164 -7.07 -18.63 5.92
N VAL A 165 -6.15 -19.47 5.45
CA VAL A 165 -5.20 -19.12 4.37
C VAL A 165 -5.96 -18.71 3.10
N LEU A 166 -6.97 -19.48 2.73
CA LEU A 166 -7.83 -19.20 1.57
C LEU A 166 -8.53 -17.84 1.72
N VAL A 167 -9.12 -17.56 2.89
CA VAL A 167 -9.75 -16.26 3.18
C VAL A 167 -8.73 -15.12 3.12
N THR A 168 -7.53 -15.34 3.63
CA THR A 168 -6.44 -14.34 3.64
C THR A 168 -5.95 -14.04 2.22
N LEU A 169 -5.76 -15.07 1.39
CA LEU A 169 -5.39 -14.95 -0.03
C LEU A 169 -6.50 -14.32 -0.88
N ALA A 170 -7.75 -14.74 -0.68
CA ALA A 170 -8.91 -14.14 -1.36
C ALA A 170 -9.04 -12.65 -1.02
N ARG A 171 -8.64 -12.25 0.19
CA ARG A 171 -8.59 -10.86 0.62
C ARG A 171 -7.41 -10.09 0.02
N ALA A 172 -6.25 -10.71 -0.16
CA ALA A 172 -5.11 -10.11 -0.86
C ALA A 172 -5.46 -9.73 -2.32
N HIS A 173 -6.42 -10.43 -2.94
CA HIS A 173 -6.93 -10.12 -4.28
C HIS A 173 -8.23 -9.27 -4.29
N HIS A 174 -8.70 -8.80 -3.12
CA HIS A 174 -9.75 -7.78 -2.94
C HIS A 174 -11.06 -7.90 -3.75
N ARG A 175 -11.58 -9.11 -4.01
CA ARG A 175 -12.94 -9.33 -4.56
C ARG A 175 -13.94 -9.64 -3.44
N SER A 176 -14.75 -8.67 -3.00
CA SER A 176 -15.59 -8.78 -1.80
C SER A 176 -16.60 -9.93 -1.81
N ALA A 177 -17.20 -10.24 -2.96
CA ALA A 177 -18.07 -11.40 -3.13
C ALA A 177 -17.30 -12.72 -2.94
N MET A 178 -16.05 -12.79 -3.41
CA MET A 178 -15.19 -13.97 -3.22
C MET A 178 -14.69 -14.12 -1.78
N VAL A 179 -14.58 -13.04 -1.01
CA VAL A 179 -14.22 -13.12 0.42
C VAL A 179 -15.38 -13.69 1.23
N ALA A 180 -16.61 -13.22 0.99
CA ALA A 180 -17.80 -13.78 1.64
C ALA A 180 -18.01 -15.24 1.23
N ALA A 181 -17.95 -15.54 -0.07
CA ALA A 181 -18.04 -16.90 -0.58
C ALA A 181 -16.91 -17.80 -0.06
N GLY A 182 -15.67 -17.31 -0.04
CA GLY A 182 -14.50 -18.06 0.45
C GLY A 182 -14.54 -18.30 1.96
N THR A 183 -15.12 -17.38 2.73
CA THR A 183 -15.34 -17.57 4.18
C THR A 183 -16.39 -18.64 4.43
N VAL A 184 -17.52 -18.58 3.72
CA VAL A 184 -18.58 -19.59 3.80
C VAL A 184 -18.06 -20.95 3.34
N LEU A 185 -17.34 -21.00 2.22
CA LEU A 185 -16.74 -22.21 1.67
C LEU A 185 -15.71 -22.81 2.64
N GLY A 186 -14.88 -21.97 3.27
CA GLY A 186 -13.91 -22.41 4.27
C GLY A 186 -14.56 -23.04 5.49
N TYR A 187 -15.53 -22.35 6.11
CA TYR A 187 -16.26 -22.93 7.25
C TYR A 187 -17.05 -24.18 6.87
N ALA A 188 -17.65 -24.22 5.67
CA ALA A 188 -18.31 -25.42 5.16
C ALA A 188 -17.32 -26.57 4.98
N ALA A 189 -16.10 -26.31 4.46
CA ALA A 189 -15.07 -27.32 4.31
C ALA A 189 -14.64 -27.90 5.67
N VAL A 190 -14.42 -27.05 6.69
CA VAL A 190 -14.11 -27.50 8.06
C VAL A 190 -15.24 -28.37 8.61
N ALA A 191 -16.50 -27.94 8.44
CA ALA A 191 -17.66 -28.70 8.92
C ALA A 191 -17.81 -30.06 8.22
N VAL A 192 -17.62 -30.10 6.89
CA VAL A 192 -17.67 -31.35 6.12
C VAL A 192 -16.54 -32.30 6.54
N THR A 193 -15.33 -31.78 6.78
CA THR A 193 -14.22 -32.58 7.34
C THR A 193 -14.57 -33.12 8.72
N ALA A 194 -15.19 -32.32 9.59
CA ALA A 194 -15.62 -32.77 10.92
C ALA A 194 -16.64 -33.89 10.85
N VAL A 195 -17.66 -33.75 9.99
CA VAL A 195 -18.66 -34.79 9.78
C VAL A 195 -18.02 -36.06 9.21
N SER A 196 -17.07 -35.94 8.26
CA SER A 196 -16.35 -37.09 7.71
C SER A 196 -15.55 -37.83 8.80
N GLN A 197 -14.76 -37.11 9.59
CA GLN A 197 -13.93 -37.68 10.66
C GLN A 197 -14.78 -38.35 11.75
N TRP A 198 -15.88 -37.72 12.15
CA TRP A 198 -16.84 -38.30 13.09
C TRP A 198 -17.53 -39.53 12.50
N TYR A 199 -18.02 -39.46 11.24
CA TYR A 199 -18.69 -40.57 10.58
C TYR A 199 -17.79 -41.80 10.42
N MET A 200 -16.51 -41.61 10.12
CA MET A 200 -15.53 -42.69 10.06
C MET A 200 -15.13 -43.24 11.43
N GLY A 201 -15.60 -42.62 12.52
CA GLY A 201 -15.20 -42.97 13.89
C GLY A 201 -13.76 -42.59 14.24
N LEU A 202 -13.08 -41.78 13.42
CA LEU A 202 -11.69 -41.41 13.64
C LEU A 202 -11.52 -40.31 14.70
N ALA A 203 -12.60 -39.62 15.06
CA ALA A 203 -12.60 -38.53 16.02
C ALA A 203 -13.91 -38.45 16.79
N SER A 204 -13.81 -38.22 18.10
CA SER A 204 -14.93 -37.84 18.96
C SER A 204 -15.25 -36.34 18.85
N LEU A 205 -16.38 -35.90 19.42
CA LEU A 205 -16.77 -34.49 19.37
C LEU A 205 -15.73 -33.59 20.08
N SER A 206 -15.16 -34.07 21.19
CA SER A 206 -14.13 -33.37 21.95
C SER A 206 -12.82 -33.19 21.16
N ASP A 207 -12.42 -34.19 20.36
CA ASP A 207 -11.27 -34.15 19.45
C ASP A 207 -11.42 -33.08 18.36
N LEU A 208 -12.62 -33.00 17.78
CA LEU A 208 -12.96 -32.04 16.73
C LEU A 208 -12.92 -30.60 17.27
N ILE A 209 -13.47 -30.38 18.46
CA ILE A 209 -13.44 -29.07 19.13
C ILE A 209 -11.99 -28.67 19.46
N GLY A 210 -11.20 -29.61 20.00
CA GLY A 210 -9.78 -29.38 20.29
C GLY A 210 -8.98 -28.96 19.06
N GLY A 211 -9.15 -29.68 17.94
CA GLY A 211 -8.49 -29.35 16.67
C GLY A 211 -8.90 -27.98 16.12
N PHE A 212 -10.19 -27.62 16.23
CA PHE A 212 -10.68 -26.30 15.80
C PHE A 212 -10.09 -25.17 16.64
N LEU A 213 -10.08 -25.31 17.96
CA LEU A 213 -9.53 -24.29 18.87
C LEU A 213 -8.04 -24.04 18.63
N LEU A 214 -7.26 -25.11 18.43
CA LEU A 214 -5.83 -25.00 18.11
C LEU A 214 -5.61 -24.31 16.75
N GLY A 215 -6.35 -24.74 15.71
CA GLY A 215 -6.28 -24.13 14.39
C GLY A 215 -6.66 -22.64 14.43
N ALA A 216 -7.71 -22.28 15.19
CA ALA A 216 -8.14 -20.90 15.37
C ALA A 216 -7.09 -20.06 16.12
N ALA A 217 -6.42 -20.62 17.14
CA ALA A 217 -5.35 -19.93 17.86
C ALA A 217 -4.19 -19.55 16.91
N PHE A 218 -3.69 -20.51 16.12
CA PHE A 218 -2.62 -20.27 15.14
C PHE A 218 -3.04 -19.34 14.00
N ALA A 219 -4.28 -19.44 13.51
CA ALA A 219 -4.82 -18.52 12.51
C ALA A 219 -4.84 -17.06 13.01
N ASN A 220 -5.24 -16.83 14.28
CA ASN A 220 -5.24 -15.49 14.85
C ASN A 220 -3.82 -15.00 15.19
N LEU A 221 -2.91 -15.88 15.61
CA LEU A 221 -1.49 -15.56 15.77
C LEU A 221 -0.86 -15.10 14.45
N ALA A 222 -1.15 -15.82 13.36
CA ALA A 222 -0.70 -15.49 12.02
C ALA A 222 -1.21 -14.11 11.56
N LEU A 223 -2.48 -13.77 11.83
CA LEU A 223 -3.04 -12.43 11.55
C LEU A 223 -2.34 -11.33 12.33
N TRP A 224 -2.16 -11.56 13.64
CA TRP A 224 -1.57 -10.57 14.53
C TRP A 224 -0.12 -10.25 14.14
N VAL A 225 0.71 -11.27 13.93
CA VAL A 225 2.12 -11.09 13.54
C VAL A 225 2.25 -10.62 12.10
N GLY A 226 1.35 -11.06 11.20
CA GLY A 226 1.29 -10.62 9.82
C GLY A 226 0.82 -9.17 9.62
N GLY A 227 0.21 -8.56 10.64
CA GLY A 227 -0.38 -7.22 10.57
C GLY A 227 -1.58 -7.14 9.63
N ILE A 228 -2.40 -8.20 9.57
CA ILE A 228 -3.59 -8.31 8.72
C ILE A 228 -4.84 -8.20 9.61
N ASP A 229 -5.65 -7.15 9.43
CA ASP A 229 -6.83 -6.90 10.28
C ASP A 229 -7.90 -8.02 10.14
N ALA A 230 -8.46 -8.52 11.25
CA ALA A 230 -9.51 -9.56 11.24
C ALA A 230 -10.89 -9.07 10.76
N ILE A 231 -11.74 -10.04 10.37
CA ILE A 231 -13.12 -9.83 9.87
C ILE A 231 -13.95 -9.04 10.90
N LEU A 232 -13.90 -9.41 12.18
CA LEU A 232 -14.63 -8.77 13.28
C LEU A 232 -14.17 -7.32 13.52
N THR A 233 -12.86 -7.06 13.50
CA THR A 233 -12.27 -5.73 13.70
C THR A 233 -12.75 -4.75 12.64
N SER A 234 -12.81 -5.18 11.37
CA SER A 234 -13.34 -4.37 10.28
C SER A 234 -14.84 -4.07 10.41
N TRP A 235 -15.64 -5.00 10.97
CA TRP A 235 -17.08 -4.83 11.15
C TRP A 235 -17.43 -3.97 12.36
N VAL A 236 -16.69 -4.12 13.46
CA VAL A 236 -16.82 -3.34 14.69
C VAL A 236 -16.31 -1.91 14.50
N ASN A 237 -15.16 -1.71 13.84
CA ASN A 237 -14.67 -0.37 13.50
C ASN A 237 -15.62 0.36 12.51
N ARG A 238 -16.31 -0.39 11.63
CA ARG A 238 -17.36 0.17 10.75
C ARG A 238 -18.60 0.65 11.50
N ARG A 239 -18.93 0.07 12.67
CA ARG A 239 -20.08 0.49 13.48
C ARG A 239 -19.75 1.61 14.48
N LEU A 240 -18.49 1.73 14.91
CA LEU A 240 -18.07 2.71 15.91
C LEU A 240 -17.68 4.09 15.34
N SER A 241 -17.37 4.22 14.05
CA SER A 241 -17.06 5.51 13.39
C SER A 241 -18.29 6.18 12.73
N ARG A 242 -19.48 6.09 13.34
CA ARG A 242 -20.67 6.83 12.87
C ARG A 242 -20.81 8.16 13.59
N THR A 243 -19.92 9.08 13.26
CA THR A 243 -20.26 10.51 13.16
C THR A 243 -20.10 10.84 11.69
N SER A 244 -21.20 11.08 10.97
CA SER A 244 -21.11 11.55 9.58
C SER A 244 -20.41 12.89 9.61
N SER A 245 -19.25 12.99 8.98
CA SER A 245 -18.71 14.30 8.66
C SER A 245 -19.41 14.75 7.37
N GLU A 246 -19.81 16.00 7.29
CA GLU A 246 -20.38 16.58 6.05
C GLU A 246 -19.34 16.68 4.91
N LYS A 247 -18.12 16.18 5.13
CA LYS A 247 -17.01 16.27 4.20
C LYS A 247 -17.27 15.48 2.91
N ARG A 248 -16.80 16.01 1.80
CA ARG A 248 -16.91 15.43 0.45
C ARG A 248 -15.57 15.50 -0.26
N ALA A 249 -15.24 14.47 -1.04
CA ALA A 249 -14.05 14.50 -1.91
C ALA A 249 -14.44 14.53 -3.39
N ALA A 250 -13.62 15.20 -4.21
CA ALA A 250 -13.61 15.04 -5.66
C ALA A 250 -12.49 14.08 -6.07
N VAL A 251 -12.72 13.26 -7.09
CA VAL A 251 -11.70 12.43 -7.74
C VAL A 251 -11.55 12.93 -9.17
N ILE A 252 -10.39 13.51 -9.47
CA ILE A 252 -9.98 13.88 -10.83
C ILE A 252 -9.16 12.72 -11.37
N TYR A 253 -9.57 12.10 -12.48
CA TYR A 253 -8.89 10.90 -12.98
C TYR A 253 -8.62 10.94 -14.47
N ASN A 254 -7.46 10.40 -14.86
CA ASN A 254 -7.14 10.14 -16.25
C ASN A 254 -7.64 8.74 -16.66
N PRO A 255 -8.64 8.64 -17.55
CA PRO A 255 -9.26 7.36 -17.91
C PRO A 255 -8.28 6.38 -18.57
N THR A 256 -7.25 6.89 -19.25
CA THR A 256 -6.26 6.06 -19.97
C THR A 256 -5.30 5.30 -19.04
N LYS A 257 -5.32 5.60 -17.73
CA LYS A 257 -4.42 4.98 -16.74
C LYS A 257 -5.06 3.84 -15.96
N PHE A 258 -6.30 3.48 -16.25
CA PHE A 258 -7.04 2.46 -15.50
C PHE A 258 -7.78 1.50 -16.43
N ASP A 259 -7.38 0.22 -16.41
CA ASP A 259 -8.09 -0.84 -17.14
C ASP A 259 -9.46 -1.17 -16.53
N ASP A 260 -9.59 -1.05 -15.19
CA ASP A 260 -10.83 -1.26 -14.45
C ASP A 260 -11.16 -0.07 -13.55
N LEU A 261 -11.73 0.98 -14.15
CA LEU A 261 -12.24 2.15 -13.41
C LEU A 261 -13.31 1.77 -12.37
N SER A 262 -14.07 0.70 -12.61
CA SER A 262 -15.09 0.23 -11.67
C SER A 262 -14.47 -0.25 -10.36
N LEU A 263 -13.29 -0.89 -10.43
CA LEU A 263 -12.53 -1.31 -9.27
C LEU A 263 -12.02 -0.09 -8.48
N LEU A 264 -11.46 0.91 -9.15
CA LEU A 264 -11.03 2.16 -8.50
C LEU A 264 -12.21 2.85 -7.80
N ARG A 265 -13.35 2.98 -8.50
CA ARG A 265 -14.59 3.56 -7.93
C ARG A 265 -15.05 2.81 -6.69
N ARG A 266 -15.06 1.47 -6.72
CA ARG A 266 -15.43 0.64 -5.56
C ARG A 266 -14.47 0.84 -4.39
N ARG A 267 -13.16 0.88 -4.64
CA ARG A 267 -12.12 1.08 -3.62
C ARG A 267 -12.24 2.45 -2.94
N VAL A 268 -12.32 3.52 -3.73
CA VAL A 268 -12.53 4.88 -3.20
C VAL A 268 -13.84 4.97 -2.42
N ALA A 269 -14.95 4.48 -2.97
CA ALA A 269 -16.25 4.53 -2.30
C ALA A 269 -16.26 3.75 -0.97
N ALA A 270 -15.53 2.64 -0.87
CA ALA A 270 -15.42 1.86 0.36
C ALA A 270 -14.68 2.65 1.45
N GLU A 271 -13.53 3.25 1.12
CA GLU A 271 -12.70 4.01 2.07
C GLU A 271 -13.36 5.33 2.48
N VAL A 272 -13.96 6.07 1.53
CA VAL A 272 -14.71 7.32 1.79
C VAL A 272 -15.90 7.06 2.71
N ARG A 273 -16.64 5.97 2.47
CA ARG A 273 -17.75 5.55 3.35
C ARG A 273 -17.23 5.15 4.74
N ALA A 274 -16.09 4.47 4.81
CA ALA A 274 -15.46 4.09 6.08
C ALA A 274 -14.97 5.31 6.89
N ALA A 275 -14.56 6.39 6.20
CA ALA A 275 -14.21 7.67 6.79
C ALA A 275 -15.43 8.51 7.22
N GLY A 276 -16.65 8.10 6.84
CA GLY A 276 -17.89 8.81 7.17
C GLY A 276 -18.13 10.06 6.32
N TRP A 277 -17.56 10.12 5.12
CA TRP A 277 -17.69 11.23 4.17
C TRP A 277 -18.85 10.99 3.18
N LEU A 278 -19.33 12.07 2.57
CA LEU A 278 -20.33 12.03 1.50
C LEU A 278 -19.78 11.35 0.23
N PRO A 279 -20.66 10.81 -0.65
CA PRO A 279 -20.25 10.23 -1.92
C PRO A 279 -19.37 11.17 -2.75
N THR A 280 -18.33 10.62 -3.38
CA THR A 280 -17.35 11.43 -4.10
C THR A 280 -17.89 11.94 -5.43
N VAL A 281 -17.46 13.15 -5.80
CA VAL A 281 -17.64 13.68 -7.15
C VAL A 281 -16.56 13.08 -8.06
N TRP A 282 -16.92 12.61 -9.25
CA TRP A 282 -15.96 12.03 -10.21
C TRP A 282 -15.85 12.94 -11.41
N LEU A 283 -14.62 13.32 -11.74
CA LEU A 283 -14.29 14.30 -12.77
C LEU A 283 -13.26 13.68 -13.71
N GLU A 284 -13.67 13.38 -14.93
CA GLU A 284 -12.84 12.72 -15.94
C GLU A 284 -12.02 13.74 -16.73
N THR A 285 -10.73 13.46 -16.93
CA THR A 285 -9.86 14.30 -17.77
C THR A 285 -9.90 13.88 -19.23
N THR A 286 -9.56 14.79 -20.13
CA THR A 286 -9.41 14.52 -21.56
C THR A 286 -7.95 14.72 -22.00
N PRO A 287 -7.55 14.28 -23.20
CA PRO A 287 -6.22 14.61 -23.73
C PRO A 287 -5.96 16.12 -23.86
N ASP A 288 -6.97 16.89 -24.25
CA ASP A 288 -6.87 18.34 -24.45
C ASP A 288 -6.98 19.12 -23.12
N ASP A 289 -7.55 18.50 -22.08
CA ASP A 289 -7.60 19.04 -20.73
C ASP A 289 -7.19 17.97 -19.71
N PRO A 290 -5.89 17.91 -19.37
CA PRO A 290 -5.35 16.89 -18.48
C PRO A 290 -5.76 17.06 -17.01
N GLY A 291 -6.57 18.07 -16.65
CA GLY A 291 -7.08 18.23 -15.29
C GLY A 291 -7.46 19.65 -14.86
N ARG A 292 -7.29 20.66 -15.71
CA ARG A 292 -7.50 22.06 -15.34
C ARG A 292 -8.97 22.41 -15.11
N SER A 293 -9.86 22.14 -16.06
CA SER A 293 -11.29 22.43 -15.87
C SER A 293 -11.89 21.55 -14.76
N MET A 294 -11.40 20.32 -14.61
CA MET A 294 -11.81 19.41 -13.54
C MET A 294 -11.41 19.97 -12.16
N ALA A 295 -10.22 20.57 -12.01
CA ALA A 295 -9.82 21.22 -10.76
C ALA A 295 -10.71 22.41 -10.43
N ARG A 296 -11.02 23.28 -11.40
CA ARG A 296 -11.95 24.40 -11.22
C ARG A 296 -13.35 23.94 -10.79
N ARG A 297 -13.89 22.92 -11.46
CA ARG A 297 -15.18 22.31 -11.10
C ARG A 297 -15.18 21.70 -9.70
N ALA A 298 -14.05 21.15 -9.25
CA ALA A 298 -13.92 20.64 -7.88
C ALA A 298 -13.96 21.77 -6.85
N LEU A 299 -13.27 22.89 -7.12
CA LEU A 299 -13.31 24.09 -6.28
C LEU A 299 -14.73 24.68 -6.22
N GLU A 300 -15.42 24.81 -7.36
CA GLU A 300 -16.82 25.28 -7.43
C GLU A 300 -17.78 24.38 -6.66
N ALA A 301 -17.53 23.06 -6.68
CA ALA A 301 -18.33 22.08 -5.93
C ALA A 301 -18.09 22.10 -4.41
N SER A 302 -17.20 22.97 -3.92
CA SER A 302 -16.91 23.17 -2.48
C SER A 302 -16.60 21.85 -1.76
N VAL A 303 -15.79 21.00 -2.38
CA VAL A 303 -15.31 19.75 -1.76
C VAL A 303 -14.23 20.05 -0.70
N ASP A 304 -13.97 19.09 0.19
CA ASP A 304 -12.96 19.21 1.26
C ASP A 304 -11.61 18.59 0.87
N LEU A 305 -11.56 17.88 -0.26
CA LEU A 305 -10.38 17.14 -0.73
C LEU A 305 -10.49 16.89 -2.23
N VAL A 306 -9.40 17.12 -2.96
CA VAL A 306 -9.22 16.69 -4.35
C VAL A 306 -8.25 15.51 -4.39
N MET A 307 -8.74 14.35 -4.82
CA MET A 307 -7.91 13.17 -5.10
C MET A 307 -7.55 13.15 -6.59
N VAL A 308 -6.26 13.16 -6.91
CA VAL A 308 -5.75 13.14 -8.28
C VAL A 308 -5.27 11.75 -8.64
N ALA A 309 -6.05 11.06 -9.46
CA ALA A 309 -5.80 9.72 -9.95
C ALA A 309 -5.22 9.77 -11.37
N GLY A 310 -3.91 10.01 -11.48
CA GLY A 310 -3.26 10.26 -12.76
C GLY A 310 -1.74 10.08 -12.74
N GLY A 311 -1.13 10.35 -13.89
CA GLY A 311 0.33 10.49 -14.01
C GLY A 311 0.79 11.94 -13.81
N ASP A 312 2.09 12.17 -14.01
CA ASP A 312 2.75 13.45 -13.68
C ASP A 312 2.10 14.67 -14.37
N GLY A 313 1.74 14.57 -15.65
CA GLY A 313 1.05 15.67 -16.36
C GLY A 313 -0.34 16.02 -15.78
N THR A 314 -1.12 15.03 -15.37
CA THR A 314 -2.42 15.26 -14.68
C THR A 314 -2.19 15.90 -13.31
N VAL A 315 -1.16 15.44 -12.59
CA VAL A 315 -0.78 16.01 -11.28
C VAL A 315 -0.35 17.47 -11.44
N ARG A 316 0.52 17.80 -12.41
CA ARG A 316 0.93 19.17 -12.70
C ARG A 316 -0.28 20.06 -13.02
N ALA A 317 -1.13 19.64 -13.96
CA ALA A 317 -2.29 20.41 -14.40
C ALA A 317 -3.24 20.72 -13.24
N VAL A 318 -3.56 19.73 -12.39
CA VAL A 318 -4.40 19.96 -11.21
C VAL A 318 -3.67 20.82 -10.17
N SER A 319 -2.40 20.56 -9.90
CA SER A 319 -1.60 21.34 -8.94
C SER A 319 -1.58 22.83 -9.30
N SER A 320 -1.38 23.15 -10.59
CA SER A 320 -1.35 24.53 -11.08
C SER A 320 -2.65 25.30 -10.86
N GLU A 321 -3.80 24.63 -10.89
CA GLU A 321 -5.11 25.26 -10.63
C GLU A 321 -5.45 25.32 -9.14
N LEU A 322 -4.91 24.40 -8.33
CA LEU A 322 -5.08 24.41 -6.87
C LEU A 322 -4.06 25.32 -6.17
N ALA A 323 -3.01 25.76 -6.88
CA ALA A 323 -1.99 26.66 -6.37
C ALA A 323 -2.60 27.95 -5.80
N GLY A 324 -2.15 28.34 -4.61
CA GLY A 324 -2.65 29.52 -3.90
C GLY A 324 -4.01 29.32 -3.21
N THR A 325 -4.59 28.11 -3.28
CA THR A 325 -5.80 27.74 -2.54
C THR A 325 -5.47 26.93 -1.30
N GLU A 326 -6.39 26.91 -0.34
CA GLU A 326 -6.30 26.02 0.84
C GLU A 326 -6.80 24.59 0.55
N MET A 327 -7.18 24.29 -0.70
CA MET A 327 -7.79 23.01 -1.08
C MET A 327 -6.78 21.86 -0.91
N PRO A 328 -7.07 20.88 -0.03
CA PRO A 328 -6.21 19.71 0.11
C PRO A 328 -6.17 18.88 -1.18
N MET A 329 -4.97 18.51 -1.62
CA MET A 329 -4.73 17.61 -2.73
C MET A 329 -4.12 16.30 -2.24
N ALA A 330 -4.68 15.17 -2.64
CA ALA A 330 -4.09 13.85 -2.43
C ALA A 330 -3.78 13.16 -3.76
N LEU A 331 -2.67 12.43 -3.82
CA LEU A 331 -2.26 11.72 -5.04
C LEU A 331 -2.67 10.25 -4.95
N ILE A 332 -3.28 9.75 -6.04
CA ILE A 332 -3.48 8.33 -6.32
C ILE A 332 -2.61 8.00 -7.54
N PRO A 333 -1.35 7.59 -7.33
CA PRO A 333 -0.39 7.49 -8.43
C PRO A 333 -0.80 6.42 -9.45
N SER A 334 -0.89 6.79 -10.73
CA SER A 334 -1.19 5.86 -11.84
C SER A 334 -0.35 6.08 -13.09
N GLY A 335 0.68 6.94 -13.00
CA GLY A 335 1.66 7.17 -14.05
C GLY A 335 2.89 6.25 -13.96
N THR A 336 3.78 6.38 -14.94
CA THR A 336 5.05 5.65 -14.97
C THR A 336 6.10 6.30 -14.06
N GLY A 337 6.18 7.65 -14.05
CA GLY A 337 7.12 8.42 -13.24
C GLY A 337 6.65 8.53 -11.79
N ASN A 338 5.49 9.16 -11.59
CA ASN A 338 4.92 9.47 -10.27
C ASN A 338 5.92 10.26 -9.39
N LEU A 339 6.57 11.26 -9.99
CA LEU A 339 7.73 11.96 -9.44
C LEU A 339 7.39 12.66 -8.13
N LEU A 340 6.30 13.42 -8.11
CA LEU A 340 5.85 14.10 -6.88
C LEU A 340 5.51 13.09 -5.78
N ALA A 341 4.80 12.00 -6.13
CA ALA A 341 4.45 10.96 -5.18
C ALA A 341 5.69 10.31 -4.54
N ARG A 342 6.71 10.00 -5.35
CA ARG A 342 7.96 9.40 -4.86
C ARG A 342 8.73 10.33 -3.92
N ASN A 343 8.88 11.60 -4.31
CA ASN A 343 9.59 12.59 -3.48
C ASN A 343 8.87 12.87 -2.15
N LEU A 344 7.54 12.78 -2.13
CA LEU A 344 6.73 12.93 -0.92
C LEU A 344 6.48 11.62 -0.17
N SER A 345 7.13 10.52 -0.56
CA SER A 345 6.96 9.19 0.03
C SER A 345 5.50 8.67 0.02
N ILE A 346 4.70 9.13 -0.93
CA ILE A 346 3.33 8.68 -1.13
C ILE A 346 3.38 7.24 -1.68
N PRO A 347 2.61 6.28 -1.10
CA PRO A 347 2.55 4.92 -1.59
C PRO A 347 2.12 4.86 -3.06
N LEU A 348 2.79 4.01 -3.84
CA LEU A 348 2.41 3.74 -5.24
C LEU A 348 1.30 2.69 -5.34
N ASP A 349 1.07 1.91 -4.27
CA ASP A 349 -0.09 1.03 -4.17
C ASP A 349 -1.36 1.87 -4.05
N THR A 350 -2.32 1.62 -4.94
CA THR A 350 -3.57 2.39 -5.03
C THR A 350 -4.36 2.36 -3.73
N ASP A 351 -4.44 1.22 -3.05
CA ASP A 351 -5.25 1.11 -1.83
C ASP A 351 -4.57 1.83 -0.65
N ALA A 352 -3.24 1.74 -0.55
CA ALA A 352 -2.47 2.52 0.39
C ALA A 352 -2.55 4.03 0.11
N ALA A 353 -2.55 4.45 -1.15
CA ALA A 353 -2.70 5.85 -1.55
C ALA A 353 -4.09 6.40 -1.21
N ILE A 354 -5.16 5.64 -1.45
CA ILE A 354 -6.53 6.04 -1.07
C ILE A 354 -6.66 6.16 0.46
N ARG A 355 -6.12 5.21 1.22
CA ARG A 355 -6.09 5.31 2.69
C ARG A 355 -5.28 6.50 3.16
N LEU A 356 -4.15 6.79 2.53
CA LEU A 356 -3.34 7.96 2.83
C LEU A 356 -4.13 9.25 2.53
N ALA A 357 -4.82 9.34 1.40
CA ALA A 357 -5.61 10.50 1.01
C ALA A 357 -6.61 10.96 2.09
N LEU A 358 -7.22 10.01 2.80
CA LEU A 358 -8.23 10.28 3.83
C LEU A 358 -7.67 10.43 5.26
N HIS A 359 -6.45 9.98 5.52
CA HIS A 359 -5.91 9.85 6.89
C HIS A 359 -4.51 10.42 7.10
N GLY A 360 -3.85 10.83 6.02
CA GLY A 360 -2.54 11.47 6.03
C GLY A 360 -2.56 12.82 6.70
N ARG A 361 -1.39 13.46 6.76
CA ARG A 361 -1.27 14.85 7.23
C ARG A 361 -1.18 15.77 6.03
N LEU A 362 -1.73 16.97 6.17
CA LEU A 362 -1.57 18.02 5.18
C LEU A 362 -0.18 18.64 5.33
N LYS A 363 0.54 18.81 4.23
CA LYS A 363 1.81 19.51 4.18
C LYS A 363 1.73 20.58 3.09
N PRO A 364 1.96 21.87 3.41
CA PRO A 364 2.16 22.88 2.38
C PRO A 364 3.50 22.60 1.68
N ILE A 365 3.48 22.63 0.35
CA ILE A 365 4.66 22.52 -0.49
C ILE A 365 4.71 23.71 -1.44
N ASP A 366 5.93 24.09 -1.77
CA ASP A 366 6.22 25.18 -2.68
C ASP A 366 5.90 24.76 -4.11
N MET A 367 5.50 25.72 -4.94
CA MET A 367 5.43 25.58 -6.38
C MET A 367 6.29 26.65 -7.03
N VAL A 368 6.69 26.46 -8.27
CA VAL A 368 7.50 27.43 -8.99
C VAL A 368 6.74 27.94 -10.20
N THR A 369 6.49 29.25 -10.22
CA THR A 369 5.91 29.93 -11.38
C THR A 369 7.01 30.27 -12.37
N CYS A 370 6.84 29.80 -13.61
CA CYS A 370 7.71 30.06 -14.74
C CYS A 370 7.02 30.99 -15.74
N VAL A 371 7.57 32.17 -15.93
CA VAL A 371 7.20 33.10 -17.00
C VAL A 371 8.23 32.99 -18.12
N PHE A 372 7.75 32.82 -19.35
CA PHE A 372 8.55 32.70 -20.56
C PHE A 372 7.93 33.54 -21.68
N ASP A 373 8.61 33.66 -22.83
CA ASP A 373 8.23 34.64 -23.87
C ASP A 373 6.76 34.50 -24.34
N ASP A 374 6.27 33.26 -24.44
CA ASP A 374 4.94 32.94 -24.97
C ASP A 374 3.88 32.66 -23.89
N GLY A 375 4.20 32.84 -22.59
CA GLY A 375 3.22 32.60 -21.53
C GLY A 375 3.79 32.40 -20.13
N GLN A 376 2.94 31.81 -19.28
CA GLN A 376 3.26 31.50 -17.90
C GLN A 376 2.67 30.15 -17.51
N GLU A 377 3.46 29.34 -16.83
CA GLU A 377 3.03 28.05 -16.26
C GLU A 377 3.64 27.83 -14.88
N ARG A 378 3.19 26.78 -14.19
CA ARG A 378 3.81 26.30 -12.95
C ARG A 378 4.35 24.90 -13.10
N PHE A 379 5.39 24.60 -12.33
CA PHE A 379 5.88 23.25 -12.12
C PHE A 379 5.95 22.92 -10.63
N VAL A 380 5.87 21.63 -10.30
CA VAL A 380 5.92 21.15 -8.90
C VAL A 380 7.12 20.25 -8.63
N VAL A 381 7.72 19.67 -9.68
CA VAL A 381 8.87 18.76 -9.60
C VAL A 381 10.12 19.46 -10.11
N MET A 382 10.15 19.78 -11.40
CA MET A 382 11.33 20.35 -12.04
C MET A 382 11.03 21.10 -13.34
N ALA A 383 12.00 21.90 -13.76
CA ALA A 383 12.05 22.52 -15.07
C ALA A 383 13.48 22.45 -15.63
N GLY A 384 13.60 22.34 -16.95
CA GLY A 384 14.90 22.29 -17.63
C GLY A 384 14.94 23.19 -18.85
N MET A 385 16.07 23.86 -19.08
CA MET A 385 16.37 24.62 -20.31
C MET A 385 17.66 24.09 -20.93
N GLY A 386 17.65 23.85 -22.24
CA GLY A 386 18.79 23.33 -22.99
C GLY A 386 18.72 21.82 -23.22
N LEU A 387 19.81 21.12 -22.95
CA LEU A 387 19.98 19.70 -23.32
C LEU A 387 18.86 18.78 -22.81
N ASP A 388 18.38 18.95 -21.58
CA ASP A 388 17.33 18.09 -21.02
C ASP A 388 16.02 18.18 -21.82
N ALA A 389 15.63 19.41 -22.17
CA ALA A 389 14.50 19.67 -23.04
C ALA A 389 14.73 19.18 -24.48
N GLN A 390 15.95 19.32 -25.03
CA GLN A 390 16.30 18.77 -26.35
C GLN A 390 16.21 17.25 -26.39
N ILE A 391 16.64 16.58 -25.31
CA ILE A 391 16.50 15.13 -25.15
C ILE A 391 15.02 14.75 -25.08
N MET A 392 14.21 15.51 -24.36
CA MET A 392 12.77 15.27 -24.26
C MET A 392 12.04 15.50 -25.59
N GLU A 393 12.45 16.52 -26.35
CA GLU A 393 11.95 16.85 -27.69
C GLU A 393 12.37 15.82 -28.75
N SER A 394 13.54 15.17 -28.60
CA SER A 394 14.09 14.25 -29.59
C SER A 394 13.14 13.09 -29.94
N THR A 395 12.98 12.82 -31.24
CA THR A 395 12.11 11.76 -31.77
C THR A 395 12.72 10.36 -31.68
N ASP A 396 13.97 10.24 -31.22
CA ASP A 396 14.67 8.96 -31.10
C ASP A 396 14.10 8.14 -29.91
N SER A 397 13.19 7.22 -30.25
CA SER A 397 12.59 6.29 -29.30
C SER A 397 13.60 5.38 -28.58
N GLY A 398 14.80 5.19 -29.15
CA GLY A 398 15.91 4.44 -28.55
C GLY A 398 16.55 5.22 -27.39
N LEU A 399 16.87 6.49 -27.61
CA LEU A 399 17.39 7.39 -26.58
C LEU A 399 16.41 7.53 -25.40
N LYS A 400 15.11 7.70 -25.71
CA LYS A 400 14.03 7.75 -24.71
C LYS A 400 13.88 6.45 -23.89
N LYS A 401 14.11 5.28 -24.50
CA LYS A 401 14.08 3.97 -23.80
C LYS A 401 15.32 3.75 -22.92
N VAL A 402 16.49 4.19 -23.38
CA VAL A 402 17.77 4.05 -22.67
C VAL A 402 17.83 4.94 -21.43
N ILE A 403 17.28 6.15 -21.51
CA ILE A 403 17.14 7.04 -20.35
C ILE A 403 16.12 6.47 -19.36
N ARG A 404 15.04 5.85 -19.86
CA ARG A 404 14.05 5.14 -19.04
C ARG A 404 14.64 3.92 -18.30
N SER A 405 15.72 3.31 -18.79
CA SER A 405 16.37 2.16 -18.16
C SER A 405 17.49 2.51 -17.16
N GLY A 406 17.81 3.80 -16.98
CA GLY A 406 18.65 4.34 -15.89
C GLY A 406 20.15 4.02 -15.94
N ALA A 407 20.59 2.94 -16.57
CA ALA A 407 21.98 2.48 -16.52
C ALA A 407 22.88 2.99 -17.67
N TYR A 408 22.31 3.54 -18.75
CA TYR A 408 23.05 3.89 -19.98
C TYR A 408 22.83 5.34 -20.48
N ALA A 409 22.19 6.20 -19.68
CA ALA A 409 21.89 7.58 -20.05
C ALA A 409 23.15 8.39 -20.42
N VAL A 410 24.27 8.17 -19.72
CA VAL A 410 25.52 8.92 -19.92
C VAL A 410 26.11 8.71 -21.33
N ALA A 411 26.12 7.46 -21.82
CA ALA A 411 26.67 7.14 -23.16
C ALA A 411 25.78 7.67 -24.29
N ALA A 412 24.47 7.74 -24.05
CA ALA A 412 23.51 8.24 -25.02
C ALA A 412 23.56 9.78 -25.13
N VAL A 413 23.79 10.47 -24.01
CA VAL A 413 24.03 11.91 -23.94
C VAL A 413 25.38 12.31 -24.56
N GLN A 414 26.43 11.49 -24.37
CA GLN A 414 27.75 11.70 -24.97
C GLN A 414 27.75 11.76 -26.50
N ASN A 415 26.88 10.97 -27.15
CA ASN A 415 26.77 10.94 -28.61
C ASN A 415 25.98 12.10 -29.22
N ALA A 416 25.28 12.90 -28.39
CA ALA A 416 24.39 13.97 -28.86
C ALA A 416 25.10 15.30 -29.17
N VAL A 417 26.40 15.45 -28.85
CA VAL A 417 27.20 16.70 -28.96
C VAL A 417 26.34 17.96 -28.71
N PRO A 418 25.95 18.23 -27.45
CA PRO A 418 25.06 19.33 -27.15
C PRO A 418 25.62 20.67 -27.63
N ASP A 419 24.79 21.47 -28.30
CA ASP A 419 25.15 22.83 -28.72
C ASP A 419 25.02 23.80 -27.52
N PRO A 420 26.14 24.33 -26.98
CA PRO A 420 26.09 25.22 -25.84
C PRO A 420 25.46 26.57 -26.21
N PHE A 421 24.76 27.18 -25.25
CA PHE A 421 24.20 28.52 -25.39
C PHE A 421 24.82 29.48 -24.37
N THR A 422 24.81 30.78 -24.69
CA THR A 422 25.24 31.81 -23.76
C THR A 422 24.01 32.41 -23.10
N ALA A 423 24.00 32.46 -21.77
CA ALA A 423 22.92 33.07 -21.02
C ALA A 423 23.46 33.97 -19.90
N THR A 424 22.71 35.03 -19.62
CA THR A 424 22.85 35.84 -18.41
C THR A 424 21.93 35.24 -17.35
N VAL A 425 22.48 34.87 -16.20
CA VAL A 425 21.73 34.29 -15.09
C VAL A 425 21.74 35.25 -13.92
N THR A 426 20.55 35.61 -13.44
CA THR A 426 20.35 36.43 -12.24
C THR A 426 19.63 35.59 -11.20
N LEU A 427 20.17 35.53 -9.98
CA LEU A 427 19.62 34.77 -8.86
C LEU A 427 19.26 35.74 -7.75
N ASP A 428 17.99 35.77 -7.35
CA ASP A 428 17.46 36.73 -6.38
C ASP A 428 17.87 38.18 -6.72
N ASP A 429 18.49 38.89 -5.77
CA ASP A 429 19.01 40.25 -5.93
C ASP A 429 20.52 40.28 -6.25
N ALA A 430 21.12 39.14 -6.58
CA ALA A 430 22.53 39.06 -6.91
C ALA A 430 22.84 39.67 -8.29
N PRO A 431 24.06 40.20 -8.52
CA PRO A 431 24.45 40.71 -9.83
C PRO A 431 24.31 39.65 -10.94
N PRO A 432 23.83 40.02 -12.15
CA PRO A 432 23.73 39.10 -13.27
C PRO A 432 25.08 38.51 -13.67
N VAL A 433 25.14 37.20 -13.88
CA VAL A 433 26.35 36.48 -14.30
C VAL A 433 26.16 35.91 -15.69
N ARG A 434 26.94 36.42 -16.65
CA ARG A 434 26.98 35.88 -18.01
C ARG A 434 27.86 34.63 -18.06
N ARG A 435 27.34 33.52 -18.60
CA ARG A 435 28.05 32.26 -18.73
C ARG A 435 27.60 31.46 -19.96
N GLN A 436 28.48 30.58 -20.44
CA GLN A 436 28.13 29.55 -21.40
C GLN A 436 27.63 28.32 -20.63
N MET A 437 26.57 27.68 -21.12
CA MET A 437 26.00 26.48 -20.53
C MET A 437 25.38 25.57 -21.59
N VAL A 438 25.29 24.29 -21.28
CA VAL A 438 24.61 23.27 -22.09
C VAL A 438 23.22 22.99 -21.53
N MET A 439 23.06 23.11 -20.22
CA MET A 439 21.80 22.91 -19.53
C MET A 439 21.71 23.74 -18.25
N ALA A 440 20.50 24.21 -17.98
CA ALA A 440 20.08 24.76 -16.71
C ALA A 440 18.89 23.94 -16.21
N LEU A 441 19.03 23.25 -15.09
CA LEU A 441 17.94 22.53 -14.44
C LEU A 441 17.55 23.23 -13.15
N MET A 442 16.26 23.24 -12.86
CA MET A 442 15.64 23.77 -11.66
C MET A 442 14.79 22.68 -11.05
N GLY A 443 15.04 22.30 -9.79
CA GLY A 443 14.30 21.26 -9.08
C GLY A 443 13.68 21.80 -7.80
N ASN A 444 12.37 21.62 -7.66
CA ASN A 444 11.66 21.81 -6.39
C ASN A 444 11.76 20.55 -5.52
N VAL A 445 12.04 19.40 -6.13
CA VAL A 445 12.27 18.12 -5.44
C VAL A 445 13.60 17.49 -5.85
N GLY A 446 14.13 16.60 -5.01
CA GLY A 446 15.50 16.11 -5.15
C GLY A 446 15.71 14.94 -6.11
N THR A 447 14.68 14.13 -6.34
CA THR A 447 14.80 12.86 -7.06
C THR A 447 13.95 12.86 -8.33
N ILE A 448 14.51 12.34 -9.41
CA ILE A 448 13.81 12.19 -10.70
C ILE A 448 13.54 10.71 -11.01
N THR A 449 13.07 10.42 -12.23
CA THR A 449 12.76 9.05 -12.69
C THR A 449 13.94 8.10 -12.46
N ALA A 450 13.65 6.82 -12.17
CA ALA A 450 14.62 5.78 -11.83
C ALA A 450 15.35 5.95 -10.47
N GLY A 451 14.92 6.88 -9.62
CA GLY A 451 15.49 7.06 -8.27
C GLY A 451 16.82 7.82 -8.26
N MET A 452 17.15 8.48 -9.37
CA MET A 452 18.35 9.30 -9.50
C MET A 452 18.18 10.60 -8.70
N THR A 453 19.13 10.89 -7.82
CA THR A 453 19.11 12.09 -6.99
C THR A 453 19.91 13.18 -7.69
N LEU A 454 19.20 14.17 -8.21
CA LEU A 454 19.80 15.29 -8.95
C LEU A 454 20.11 16.47 -8.02
N PHE A 455 19.22 16.73 -7.05
CA PHE A 455 19.35 17.79 -6.06
C PHE A 455 19.29 17.20 -4.65
N PRO A 456 20.43 16.77 -4.07
CA PRO A 456 20.45 16.10 -2.76
C PRO A 456 19.92 16.95 -1.60
N ARG A 457 19.94 18.28 -1.75
CA ARG A 457 19.51 19.25 -0.75
C ARG A 457 18.09 19.80 -1.00
N ALA A 458 17.45 19.42 -2.10
CA ALA A 458 16.14 19.96 -2.46
C ALA A 458 15.06 19.52 -1.48
N THR A 459 14.32 20.51 -0.99
CA THR A 459 13.17 20.32 -0.11
C THR A 459 12.01 21.14 -0.67
N PRO A 460 10.84 20.55 -0.95
CA PRO A 460 9.74 21.27 -1.59
C PRO A 460 8.96 22.16 -0.60
N SER A 461 9.60 22.70 0.42
CA SER A 461 8.95 23.49 1.47
C SER A 461 9.92 24.42 2.20
N ASP A 462 11.03 24.81 1.56
CA ASP A 462 12.05 25.71 2.11
C ASP A 462 12.06 27.09 1.44
N GLY A 463 11.13 27.35 0.51
CA GLY A 463 10.99 28.62 -0.21
C GLY A 463 12.08 28.85 -1.25
N LEU A 464 12.81 27.80 -1.65
CA LEU A 464 13.89 27.85 -2.62
C LEU A 464 13.69 26.83 -3.74
N VAL A 465 14.30 27.09 -4.90
CA VAL A 465 14.47 26.13 -5.98
C VAL A 465 15.95 25.80 -6.14
N ASP A 466 16.28 24.52 -6.28
CA ASP A 466 17.65 24.07 -6.50
C ASP A 466 18.00 24.16 -7.98
N LEU A 467 19.17 24.72 -8.28
CA LEU A 467 19.65 24.99 -9.63
C LEU A 467 20.93 24.21 -9.94
N LEU A 468 20.93 23.53 -11.07
CA LEU A 468 22.12 22.94 -11.68
C LEU A 468 22.41 23.67 -12.98
N LEU A 469 23.47 24.46 -12.99
CA LEU A 469 23.99 25.10 -14.20
C LEU A 469 25.23 24.31 -14.64
N ALA A 470 25.15 23.68 -15.82
CA ALA A 470 26.19 22.80 -16.31
C ALA A 470 26.65 23.18 -17.72
N SER A 471 27.98 23.19 -17.91
CA SER A 471 28.64 23.41 -19.20
C SER A 471 29.74 22.36 -19.46
N PRO A 472 29.42 21.05 -19.42
CA PRO A 472 30.40 20.00 -19.67
C PRO A 472 30.98 20.13 -21.08
N GLY A 473 32.30 20.34 -21.18
CA GLY A 473 33.00 20.56 -22.45
C GLY A 473 33.76 19.33 -22.95
N LYS A 474 34.06 18.38 -22.07
CA LYS A 474 34.83 17.15 -22.36
C LYS A 474 34.09 15.91 -21.89
N VAL A 475 34.45 14.75 -22.44
CA VAL A 475 33.90 13.43 -22.05
C VAL A 475 34.05 13.17 -20.54
N VAL A 476 35.16 13.63 -19.95
CA VAL A 476 35.41 13.52 -18.50
C VAL A 476 34.38 14.32 -17.70
N ASP A 477 33.98 15.50 -18.17
CA ASP A 477 32.97 16.32 -17.49
C ASP A 477 31.62 15.61 -17.51
N TRP A 478 31.25 14.99 -18.64
CA TRP A 478 30.05 14.14 -18.73
C TRP A 478 30.08 12.94 -17.77
N ALA A 479 31.23 12.28 -17.65
CA ALA A 479 31.40 11.17 -16.71
C ALA A 479 31.26 11.65 -15.25
N ARG A 480 31.78 12.85 -14.92
CA ARG A 480 31.59 13.47 -13.60
C ARG A 480 30.13 13.81 -13.34
N LEU A 481 29.41 14.38 -14.30
CA LEU A 481 27.97 14.64 -14.14
C LEU A 481 27.20 13.34 -13.86
N GLY A 482 27.49 12.28 -14.61
CA GLY A 482 26.91 10.96 -14.39
C GLY A 482 27.23 10.39 -13.00
N ALA A 483 28.48 10.50 -12.56
CA ALA A 483 28.89 10.07 -11.23
C ALA A 483 28.22 10.87 -10.11
N GLN A 484 28.04 12.18 -10.26
CA GLN A 484 27.30 13.02 -9.33
C GLN A 484 25.84 12.58 -9.22
N ILE A 485 25.16 12.31 -10.34
CA ILE A 485 23.76 11.84 -10.36
C ILE A 485 23.63 10.46 -9.69
N LEU A 486 24.60 9.57 -9.90
CA LEU A 486 24.60 8.22 -9.31
C LEU A 486 24.92 8.21 -7.82
N THR A 487 25.85 9.06 -7.37
CA THR A 487 26.34 9.08 -5.98
C THR A 487 25.61 10.10 -5.11
N GLY A 488 24.92 11.06 -5.71
CA GLY A 488 24.34 12.21 -5.02
C GLY A 488 25.37 13.14 -4.38
N GLN A 489 26.66 13.03 -4.74
CA GLN A 489 27.73 13.88 -4.21
C GLN A 489 28.04 15.02 -5.17
N GLU A 490 28.18 16.25 -4.65
CA GLU A 490 28.56 17.40 -5.46
C GLU A 490 29.98 17.20 -6.02
N MET A 491 30.14 17.34 -7.35
CA MET A 491 31.44 17.20 -8.02
C MET A 491 31.91 18.54 -8.60
N GLU A 492 33.22 18.75 -8.64
CA GLU A 492 33.82 19.93 -9.27
C GLU A 492 33.45 20.01 -10.77
N GLY A 493 33.12 21.23 -11.23
CA GLY A 493 32.74 21.52 -12.61
C GLY A 493 31.25 21.82 -12.84
N PHE A 494 30.42 21.64 -11.81
CA PHE A 494 28.99 21.95 -11.84
C PHE A 494 28.65 23.01 -10.79
N THR A 495 27.82 23.98 -11.16
CA THR A 495 27.29 24.93 -10.16
C THR A 495 25.97 24.39 -9.64
N LEU A 496 25.98 23.85 -8.43
CA LEU A 496 24.76 23.62 -7.64
C LEU A 496 24.53 24.84 -6.73
N THR A 497 23.43 25.53 -6.96
CA THR A 497 23.03 26.70 -6.17
C THR A 497 21.55 26.66 -5.88
N ARG A 498 21.06 27.59 -5.05
CA ARG A 498 19.65 27.72 -4.69
C ARG A 498 19.25 29.18 -4.72
N ALA A 499 18.03 29.46 -5.13
CA ALA A 499 17.48 30.81 -5.17
C ALA A 499 15.97 30.78 -4.98
N ARG A 500 15.36 31.91 -4.63
CA ARG A 500 13.89 32.08 -4.67
C ARG A 500 13.44 32.58 -6.04
N LYS A 501 14.23 33.43 -6.69
CA LYS A 501 13.97 34.02 -8.00
C LYS A 501 15.14 33.69 -8.93
N VAL A 502 14.82 33.21 -10.12
CA VAL A 502 15.80 32.88 -11.15
C VAL A 502 15.37 33.57 -12.42
N LEU A 503 16.28 34.30 -13.05
CA LEU A 503 16.09 34.84 -14.39
C LEU A 503 17.22 34.33 -15.28
N ILE A 504 16.86 33.65 -16.36
CA ILE A 504 17.78 33.17 -17.39
C ILE A 504 17.44 33.88 -18.70
N GLU A 505 18.39 34.65 -19.23
CA GLU A 505 18.27 35.36 -20.50
C GLU A 505 19.28 34.80 -21.51
N ALA A 506 18.80 33.97 -22.43
CA ALA A 506 19.60 33.33 -23.46
C ALA A 506 19.81 34.22 -24.69
N ASN A 507 20.95 34.05 -25.35
CA ASN A 507 21.29 34.78 -26.57
C ASN A 507 20.46 34.37 -27.80
N ARG A 508 19.80 33.21 -27.74
CA ARG A 508 18.89 32.66 -28.76
C ARG A 508 17.73 31.92 -28.09
N PRO A 509 16.63 31.63 -28.79
CA PRO A 509 15.62 30.71 -28.26
C PRO A 509 16.23 29.35 -27.95
N VAL A 510 15.94 28.81 -26.77
CA VAL A 510 16.42 27.52 -26.29
C VAL A 510 15.23 26.68 -25.85
N PRO A 511 15.17 25.38 -26.23
CA PRO A 511 14.13 24.48 -25.76
C PRO A 511 14.07 24.40 -24.24
N PHE A 512 12.86 24.31 -23.69
CA PHE A 512 12.65 24.12 -22.25
C PHE A 512 11.49 23.15 -21.97
N GLU A 513 11.49 22.60 -20.75
CA GLU A 513 10.54 21.61 -20.27
C GLU A 513 10.09 21.91 -18.84
N LEU A 514 8.88 21.46 -18.50
CA LEU A 514 8.26 21.62 -17.19
C LEU A 514 7.65 20.27 -16.77
N ASP A 515 8.12 19.72 -15.64
CA ASP A 515 7.77 18.41 -15.08
C ASP A 515 7.78 17.24 -16.10
N GLY A 516 8.71 17.25 -17.06
CA GLY A 516 8.83 16.19 -18.08
C GLY A 516 8.11 16.49 -19.40
N ASP A 517 7.36 17.58 -19.51
CA ASP A 517 6.65 17.98 -20.72
C ASP A 517 7.36 19.16 -21.40
N THR A 518 7.66 19.05 -22.69
CA THR A 518 8.28 20.12 -23.48
C THR A 518 7.33 21.31 -23.61
N ALA A 519 7.81 22.51 -23.32
CA ALA A 519 7.02 23.75 -23.34
C ALA A 519 7.43 24.70 -24.47
N GLY A 520 8.14 24.18 -25.49
CA GLY A 520 8.61 24.95 -26.65
C GLY A 520 10.02 25.50 -26.43
N SER A 521 10.32 26.66 -27.02
CA SER A 521 11.60 27.34 -26.90
C SER A 521 11.42 28.77 -26.42
N THR A 522 12.33 29.24 -25.57
CA THR A 522 12.27 30.62 -25.06
C THR A 522 13.68 31.23 -24.93
N ARG A 523 13.75 32.55 -25.04
CA ARG A 523 14.93 33.38 -24.75
C ARG A 523 14.98 33.81 -23.30
N THR A 524 13.82 34.00 -22.67
CA THR A 524 13.71 34.50 -21.30
C THR A 524 12.95 33.50 -20.46
N LEU A 525 13.55 33.01 -19.38
CA LEU A 525 12.86 32.16 -18.41
C LEU A 525 13.03 32.76 -17.02
N ARG A 526 11.92 33.22 -16.45
CA ARG A 526 11.85 33.71 -15.07
C ARG A 526 11.11 32.69 -14.22
N ALA A 527 11.81 32.08 -13.26
CA ALA A 527 11.23 31.18 -12.28
C ALA A 527 11.17 31.85 -10.90
N GLU A 528 10.02 31.80 -10.23
CA GLU A 528 9.81 32.40 -8.91
C GLU A 528 9.05 31.41 -8.01
N VAL A 529 9.61 31.15 -6.82
CA VAL A 529 9.02 30.23 -5.85
C VAL A 529 7.82 30.87 -5.16
N GLU A 530 6.70 30.16 -5.18
CA GLU A 530 5.47 30.44 -4.44
C GLU A 530 5.43 29.55 -3.18
N ASP A 531 5.77 30.13 -2.03
CA ASP A 531 5.88 29.42 -0.75
C ASP A 531 4.56 28.78 -0.34
N GLY A 532 4.60 27.47 -0.05
CA GLY A 532 3.45 26.73 0.45
C GLY A 532 2.21 26.79 -0.45
N ALA A 533 2.38 27.07 -1.74
CA ALA A 533 1.30 27.29 -2.68
C ALA A 533 0.35 26.09 -2.83
N LEU A 534 0.81 24.87 -2.53
CA LEU A 534 0.02 23.66 -2.69
C LEU A 534 -0.06 22.84 -1.40
N HIS A 535 -1.27 22.50 -1.00
CA HIS A 535 -1.51 21.70 0.21
C HIS A 535 -1.65 20.22 -0.13
N VAL A 536 -0.62 19.41 0.13
CA VAL A 536 -0.59 17.99 -0.26
C VAL A 536 -0.72 17.05 0.94
N VAL A 537 -1.54 16.01 0.79
CA VAL A 537 -1.67 14.93 1.78
C VAL A 537 -0.47 13.98 1.67
N VAL A 538 0.30 13.88 2.75
CA VAL A 538 1.54 13.08 2.84
C VAL A 538 1.52 12.13 4.04
N PRO A 539 2.38 11.10 4.08
CA PRO A 539 2.53 10.23 5.25
C PRO A 539 2.85 11.02 6.53
N ARG A 540 2.43 10.48 7.67
CA ARG A 540 2.68 11.09 8.98
C ARG A 540 4.14 11.12 9.35
#